data_AF-A0A497NL10-F1
#
_entry.id   AF-A0A497NL10-F1
#
_cell.length_a   1.000
_cell.length_b   1.000
_cell.length_c   1.000
_cell.angle_alpha   90.00
_cell.angle_beta   90.00
_cell.angle_gamma   90.00
#
_symmetry.space_group_name_H-M   'P 1'
#
loop_
_entity.id
_entity.type
_entity.pdbx_description
1 polymer ?
#
loop_
_entity_poly.entity_id
_entity_poly.type
_entity_poly.pdbx_seq_one_letter_code
_entity_poly.pdbx_strand_id
1 'polypeptide(L)'
;MQSRTGRLNATEVLRTLPPNEAFYFFEDIDKYTGKSASSLAEFCDMTKTIDKKSIVFHFKRRDFERWIKETLRDPKLAKRISSIKKIKSGERLRTQIY
;
A
#
# COMPACT_ATOMS: atom_id res chain seq x y z
N MET A 1 -20.26 12.77 -20.43
CA MET A 1 -19.87 11.86 -19.32
C MET A 1 -18.53 12.32 -18.78
N GLN A 2 -18.49 13.04 -17.66
CA GLN A 2 -17.23 13.58 -17.14
C GLN A 2 -16.49 12.51 -16.34
N SER A 3 -15.33 12.11 -16.86
CA SER A 3 -14.38 11.20 -16.23
C SER A 3 -13.79 11.86 -14.98
N ARG A 4 -14.35 11.58 -13.79
CA ARG A 4 -13.76 11.99 -12.50
C ARG A 4 -12.45 11.20 -12.27
N THR A 5 -11.36 11.74 -12.80
CA THR A 5 -10.01 11.31 -12.45
C THR A 5 -9.63 12.02 -11.14
N GLY A 6 -10.25 11.60 -10.04
CA GLY A 6 -10.14 12.26 -8.73
C GLY A 6 -8.82 11.91 -8.04
N ARG A 7 -7.91 12.87 -7.92
CA ARG A 7 -6.88 12.84 -6.88
C ARG A 7 -7.58 13.20 -5.57
N LEU A 8 -7.34 12.43 -4.50
CA LEU A 8 -7.91 12.72 -3.19
C LEU A 8 -7.46 14.09 -2.68
N ASN A 9 -8.32 14.78 -1.94
CA ASN A 9 -7.97 16.02 -1.26
C ASN A 9 -7.13 15.72 0.00
N ALA A 10 -6.44 16.73 0.54
CA ALA A 10 -5.51 16.54 1.67
C ALA A 10 -6.17 15.83 2.88
N THR A 11 -7.41 16.18 3.21
CA THR A 11 -8.17 15.56 4.31
C THR A 11 -8.42 14.07 4.08
N GLU A 12 -8.67 13.66 2.84
CA GLU A 12 -8.93 12.25 2.50
C GLU A 12 -7.64 11.42 2.51
N VAL A 13 -6.50 12.04 2.17
CA VAL A 13 -5.18 11.41 2.22
C VAL A 13 -4.70 11.21 3.67
N LEU A 14 -5.02 12.18 4.54
CA LEU A 14 -4.61 12.19 5.94
C LEU A 14 -5.62 11.51 6.87
N ARG A 15 -6.67 10.87 6.33
CA ARG A 15 -7.69 10.21 7.14
C ARG A 15 -7.11 8.98 7.85
N THR A 16 -7.63 8.71 9.04
CA THR A 16 -7.44 7.44 9.75
C THR A 16 -8.64 6.54 9.48
N LEU A 17 -8.37 5.29 9.15
CA LEU A 17 -9.34 4.25 8.84
C LEU A 17 -9.69 3.43 10.11
N PRO A 18 -10.90 2.87 10.18
CA PRO A 18 -11.25 1.91 11.22
C PRO A 18 -10.46 0.60 11.07
N PRO A 19 -10.33 -0.22 12.14
CA PRO A 19 -9.52 -1.45 12.11
C PRO A 19 -9.89 -2.41 10.97
N ASN A 20 -11.18 -2.60 10.67
CA ASN A 20 -11.65 -3.48 9.60
C ASN A 20 -11.24 -3.02 8.18
N GLU A 21 -10.74 -1.80 8.03
CA GLU A 21 -10.25 -1.24 6.78
C GLU A 21 -8.72 -1.04 6.77
N ALA A 22 -8.04 -1.26 7.91
CA ALA A 22 -6.59 -1.13 7.99
C ALA A 22 -5.86 -2.12 7.07
N PHE A 23 -4.67 -1.74 6.63
CA PHE A 23 -3.79 -2.67 5.94
C PHE A 23 -3.03 -3.52 6.97
N TYR A 24 -3.20 -4.84 6.93
CA TYR A 24 -2.51 -5.76 7.82
C TYR A 24 -1.32 -6.39 7.09
N PHE A 25 -0.14 -6.30 7.69
CA PHE A 25 1.08 -6.82 7.08
C PHE A 25 1.31 -8.28 7.45
N PHE A 26 1.56 -9.11 6.44
CA PHE A 26 1.86 -10.54 6.52
C PHE A 26 3.15 -10.84 5.78
N GLU A 27 3.89 -11.85 6.23
CA GLU A 27 5.06 -12.38 5.51
C GLU A 27 4.72 -13.59 4.63
N ASP A 28 3.63 -14.29 4.95
CA ASP A 28 3.08 -15.44 4.23
C ASP A 28 1.60 -15.62 4.61
N ILE A 29 0.93 -16.62 4.03
CA ILE A 29 -0.40 -17.06 4.44
C ILE A 29 -0.39 -17.36 5.95
N ASP A 30 -1.33 -16.77 6.67
CA ASP A 30 -1.50 -16.86 8.12
C ASP A 30 -0.29 -16.42 8.97
N LYS A 31 0.68 -15.73 8.37
CA LYS A 31 1.87 -15.23 9.07
C LYS A 31 1.81 -13.72 9.27
N TYR A 32 0.88 -13.29 10.12
CA TYR A 32 0.72 -11.87 10.49
C TYR A 32 1.97 -11.35 11.22
N THR A 33 2.43 -10.14 10.87
CA THR A 33 3.64 -9.56 11.48
C THR A 33 3.37 -8.80 12.78
N GLY A 34 2.12 -8.74 13.25
CA GLY A 34 1.74 -7.88 14.38
C GLY A 34 1.65 -6.39 14.03
N LYS A 35 1.75 -6.02 12.75
CA LYS A 35 1.80 -4.62 12.29
C LYS A 35 0.67 -4.33 11.32
N SER A 36 0.07 -3.16 11.44
CA SER A 36 -0.96 -2.66 10.53
C SER A 36 -0.74 -1.18 10.23
N ALA A 37 -1.41 -0.69 9.20
CA ALA A 37 -1.48 0.72 8.87
C ALA A 37 -2.95 1.14 8.69
N SER A 38 -3.38 2.11 9.49
CA SER A 38 -4.73 2.67 9.44
C SER A 38 -4.78 3.95 8.60
N SER A 39 -3.67 4.38 7.99
CA SER A 39 -3.62 5.54 7.09
C SER A 39 -2.57 5.35 6.00
N LEU A 40 -2.62 6.19 4.96
CA LEU A 40 -1.58 6.18 3.92
C LEU A 40 -0.20 6.55 4.50
N ALA A 41 -0.17 7.47 5.48
CA ALA A 41 1.07 7.89 6.13
C ALA A 41 1.71 6.72 6.90
N GLU A 42 0.93 6.03 7.75
CA GLU A 42 1.40 4.84 8.46
C GLU A 42 1.82 3.73 7.50
N PHE A 43 1.10 3.54 6.40
CA PHE A 43 1.48 2.56 5.39
C PHE A 43 2.84 2.88 4.77
N CYS A 44 3.08 4.16 4.41
CA CYS A 44 4.37 4.62 3.92
C CYS A 44 5.48 4.43 4.95
N ASP A 45 5.24 4.71 6.23
CA ASP A 45 6.27 4.54 7.27
C ASP A 45 6.55 3.06 7.58
N MET A 46 5.51 2.24 7.58
CA MET A 46 5.64 0.80 7.80
C MET A 46 6.41 0.13 6.66
N THR A 47 6.13 0.50 5.41
CA THR A 47 6.84 -0.06 4.23
C THR A 47 8.34 0.24 4.20
N LYS A 48 8.80 1.30 4.89
CA LYS A 48 10.24 1.59 5.04
C LYS A 48 10.94 0.60 5.98
N THR A 49 10.25 0.23 7.05
CA THR A 49 10.84 -0.47 8.21
C THR A 49 10.52 -1.96 8.28
N ILE A 50 9.41 -2.41 7.68
CA ILE A 50 8.98 -3.80 7.73
C ILE A 50 9.91 -4.74 6.94
N ASP A 51 9.87 -6.03 7.29
CA ASP A 51 10.68 -7.04 6.62
C ASP A 51 10.34 -7.12 5.13
N LYS A 52 11.39 -7.26 4.31
CA LYS A 52 11.27 -7.39 2.86
C LYS A 52 10.37 -8.55 2.42
N LYS A 53 10.26 -9.62 3.23
CA LYS A 53 9.34 -10.75 3.00
C LYS A 53 7.91 -10.26 2.90
N SER A 54 7.48 -9.37 3.81
CA SER A 54 6.12 -8.82 3.78
C SER A 54 5.88 -7.95 2.56
N ILE A 55 6.86 -7.11 2.20
CA ILE A 55 6.79 -6.31 0.97
C ILE A 55 6.62 -7.21 -0.26
N VAL A 56 7.44 -8.25 -0.39
CA VAL A 56 7.40 -9.17 -1.53
C VAL A 56 6.09 -9.96 -1.56
N PHE A 57 5.62 -10.43 -0.40
CA PHE A 57 4.36 -11.16 -0.26
C PHE A 57 3.17 -10.36 -0.80
N HIS A 58 2.97 -9.15 -0.27
CA HIS A 58 1.85 -8.30 -0.67
C HIS A 58 2.00 -7.73 -2.08
N PHE A 59 3.22 -7.39 -2.51
CA PHE A 59 3.46 -6.87 -3.85
C PHE A 59 3.13 -7.91 -4.93
N LYS A 60 3.54 -9.18 -4.74
CA LYS A 60 3.22 -10.27 -5.68
C LYS A 60 1.72 -10.51 -5.82
N ARG A 61 0.96 -10.32 -4.73
CA ARG A 61 -0.49 -10.51 -4.64
C ARG A 61 -1.31 -9.29 -5.07
N ARG A 62 -0.63 -8.17 -5.31
CA ARG A 62 -1.24 -6.88 -5.65
C ARG A 62 -2.11 -6.32 -4.51
N ASP A 63 -1.79 -6.66 -3.27
CA ASP A 63 -2.59 -6.25 -2.10
C ASP A 63 -2.50 -4.73 -1.88
N PHE A 64 -1.31 -4.13 -2.05
CA PHE A 64 -1.11 -2.69 -1.87
C PHE A 64 -1.96 -1.84 -2.81
N GLU A 65 -1.92 -2.12 -4.11
CA GLU A 65 -2.70 -1.38 -5.09
C GLU A 65 -4.21 -1.59 -4.92
N ARG A 66 -4.63 -2.78 -4.49
CA ARG A 66 -6.04 -3.07 -4.21
C ARG A 66 -6.52 -2.24 -3.03
N TRP A 67 -5.80 -2.28 -1.92
CA TRP A 67 -6.13 -1.49 -0.73
C TRP A 67 -6.15 0.01 -1.00
N ILE A 68 -5.14 0.53 -1.73
CA ILE A 68 -5.11 1.95 -2.10
C ILE A 68 -6.30 2.33 -3.01
N LYS A 69 -6.66 1.48 -3.98
CA LYS A 69 -7.77 1.76 -4.89
C LYS A 69 -9.13 1.64 -4.21
N GLU A 70 -9.33 0.61 -3.41
CA GLU A 70 -10.64 0.20 -2.91
C GLU A 70 -10.93 0.79 -1.54
N THR A 71 -9.93 0.85 -0.66
CA THR A 71 -10.09 1.38 0.69
C THR A 71 -9.76 2.86 0.74
N LEU A 72 -8.59 3.27 0.23
CA LEU A 72 -8.22 4.69 0.22
C LEU A 72 -8.98 5.49 -0.86
N ARG A 73 -9.50 4.83 -1.90
CA ARG A 73 -10.18 5.45 -3.04
C ARG A 73 -9.26 6.33 -3.92
N ASP A 74 -7.97 5.98 -4.00
CA ASP A 74 -7.01 6.65 -4.89
C ASP A 74 -6.57 5.75 -6.07
N PRO A 75 -7.36 5.69 -7.16
CA PRO A 75 -7.03 4.85 -8.32
C PRO A 75 -5.75 5.32 -9.04
N LYS A 76 -5.36 6.59 -8.92
CA LYS A 76 -4.16 7.13 -9.57
C LYS A 76 -2.90 6.64 -8.85
N LEU A 77 -2.89 6.68 -7.52
CA LEU A 77 -1.80 6.13 -6.72
C LEU A 77 -1.71 4.61 -6.90
N ALA A 78 -2.84 3.90 -6.87
CA ALA A 78 -2.87 2.46 -7.13
C ALA A 78 -2.24 2.10 -8.47
N LYS A 79 -2.55 2.86 -9.54
CA LYS A 79 -1.94 2.67 -10.87
C LYS A 79 -0.43 2.94 -10.89
N ARG A 80 0.06 3.89 -10.08
CA ARG A 80 1.51 4.14 -9.95
C ARG A 80 2.20 2.96 -9.29
N ILE A 81 1.64 2.47 -8.17
CA ILE A 81 2.17 1.29 -7.47
C ILE A 81 2.13 0.04 -8.37
N SER A 82 1.05 -0.17 -9.13
CA SER A 82 0.95 -1.31 -10.05
C SER A 82 1.96 -1.28 -11.20
N SER A 83 2.42 -0.08 -11.56
CA SER A 83 3.37 0.13 -12.66
C SER A 83 4.83 -0.03 -12.22
N ILE A 84 5.08 -0.19 -10.92
CA ILE A 84 6.40 -0.58 -10.40
C ILE A 84 6.69 -1.96 -11.00
N LYS A 85 7.67 -2.04 -11.91
CA LYS A 85 8.05 -3.32 -12.54
C LYS A 85 8.36 -4.32 -11.43
N LYS A 86 8.03 -5.61 -11.62
CA LYS A 86 8.41 -6.71 -10.71
C LYS A 86 9.93 -6.74 -10.55
N ILE A 87 10.48 -5.93 -9.66
CA ILE A 87 11.90 -5.85 -9.40
C ILE A 87 12.27 -7.13 -8.67
N LYS A 88 13.03 -7.99 -9.34
CA LYS A 88 13.46 -9.34 -8.89
C LYS A 88 14.41 -9.33 -7.68
N SER A 89 14.50 -8.27 -6.89
CA SER A 89 15.31 -8.27 -5.67
C SER A 89 14.80 -7.24 -4.67
N GLY A 90 14.44 -7.71 -3.47
CA GLY A 90 13.78 -6.94 -2.41
C GLY A 90 14.55 -5.71 -1.89
N GLU A 91 15.82 -5.54 -2.28
CA GLU A 91 16.63 -4.37 -1.88
C GLU A 91 16.33 -3.11 -2.71
N ARG A 92 15.91 -3.26 -3.97
CA ARG A 92 15.66 -2.13 -4.88
C ARG A 92 14.27 -1.50 -4.78
N LEU A 93 13.37 -2.05 -3.95
CA LEU A 93 12.05 -1.47 -3.69
C LEU A 93 12.12 -0.24 -2.78
N ARG A 94 13.09 -0.19 -1.86
CA ARG A 94 13.25 0.94 -0.93
C ARG A 94 13.53 2.25 -1.66
N THR A 95 14.25 2.23 -2.77
CA THR A 95 14.68 3.44 -3.49
C THR A 95 13.64 4.01 -4.47
N GLN A 96 12.50 3.35 -4.70
CA GLN A 96 11.44 3.89 -5.57
C GLN A 96 10.22 4.44 -4.82
N ILE A 97 10.20 4.31 -3.48
CA ILE A 97 9.16 4.89 -2.62
C ILE A 97 9.53 6.32 -2.16
N TYR A 98 10.80 6.72 -2.31
CA TYR A 98 11.28 8.07 -2.05
C TYR A 98 11.39 8.88 -3.35
#